data_AF-A0A6B9V9G9-F1
#
_entry.id   AF-A0A6B9V9G9-F1
#
_cell.length_a   1.000
_cell.length_b   1.000
_cell.length_c   1.000
_cell.angle_alpha   90.00
_cell.angle_beta   90.00
_cell.angle_gamma   90.00
#
_symmetry.space_group_name_H-M   'P 1'
#
loop_
_entity.id
_entity.type
_entity.pdbx_description
1 polymer ?
#
loop_
_entity_poly.entity_id
_entity_poly.type
_entity_poly.pdbx_seq_one_letter_code
_entity_poly.pdbx_strand_id
1 'polypeptide(L)'
;MLKKRVGQVTIVDMIDDLQGKEVWRGYMSQSAATENYNQTMMKLPRFAYVTVLHSSEAYVCGAIALAQSLIQRESSTLQYNNYIIDLVLLADDSISPKSIRGLKAAGWKIKRIERILNPYAEKGTYNEWNYSKLRIWQLTMYDKIIFLDSDLLVLKNIDDFFSYPQLSAAPNDFTLFNSGMMVIEPSQCMFRHLLDKTLEIKSYNGGDQGLINEVITWWHRLPRKVNFLKNFEPLPGENEKHEIPNELYVMHYLGLKPWMCYRNYDCNWDMLKLHVFASDSAHQRWWEVYDNMPKVLQSYCGLSKKMDERNVKRRQRARNNRNFNDDHWNIQVKDPRRNRLADHYN
;
A
#
# COMPACT_ATOMS: atom_id res chain seq x y z
N MET A 1 -46.46 -20.12 -35.13
CA MET A 1 -46.36 -19.08 -34.08
C MET A 1 -45.59 -19.64 -32.91
N LEU A 2 -44.64 -18.86 -32.38
CA LEU A 2 -43.59 -19.26 -31.45
C LEU A 2 -44.09 -19.88 -30.14
N LYS A 3 -43.44 -20.96 -29.69
CA LYS A 3 -43.31 -21.29 -28.26
C LYS A 3 -41.83 -21.39 -27.93
N LYS A 4 -41.27 -20.29 -27.39
CA LYS A 4 -40.01 -20.28 -26.65
C LYS A 4 -40.21 -21.16 -25.41
N ARG A 5 -39.41 -22.22 -25.27
CA ARG A 5 -39.17 -22.88 -23.98
C ARG A 5 -37.83 -22.37 -23.44
N VAL A 6 -37.92 -21.77 -22.25
CA VAL A 6 -36.81 -21.43 -21.38
C VAL A 6 -36.23 -22.74 -20.85
N GLY A 7 -34.96 -23.00 -21.12
CA GLY A 7 -34.21 -24.11 -20.52
C GLY A 7 -33.39 -23.58 -19.34
N GLN A 8 -33.79 -23.98 -18.12
CA GLN A 8 -32.93 -23.98 -16.96
C GLN A 8 -31.80 -25.00 -17.20
N VAL A 9 -30.54 -24.58 -17.06
CA VAL A 9 -29.42 -25.51 -16.93
C VAL A 9 -29.15 -25.67 -15.44
N THR A 10 -29.59 -26.80 -14.90
CA THR A 10 -29.26 -27.25 -13.54
C THR A 10 -27.81 -27.73 -13.50
N ILE A 11 -27.08 -27.30 -12.47
CA ILE A 11 -25.72 -27.74 -12.13
C ILE A 11 -25.81 -29.15 -11.55
N VAL A 12 -26.00 -30.16 -12.41
CA VAL A 12 -25.79 -31.58 -12.10
C VAL A 12 -25.50 -32.27 -13.43
N ASP A 13 -24.29 -32.12 -13.98
CA ASP A 13 -23.81 -32.91 -15.14
C ASP A 13 -22.27 -32.78 -15.34
N MET A 14 -21.49 -32.67 -14.25
CA MET A 14 -20.02 -32.70 -14.33
C MET A 14 -19.39 -33.37 -13.10
N ILE A 15 -19.86 -34.57 -12.74
CA ILE A 15 -19.15 -35.44 -11.81
C ILE A 15 -19.28 -36.87 -12.34
N ASP A 16 -18.24 -37.33 -13.03
CA ASP A 16 -17.73 -38.70 -12.98
C ASP A 16 -16.47 -38.78 -13.85
N ASP A 17 -15.30 -38.63 -13.25
CA ASP A 17 -14.20 -39.60 -13.44
C ASP A 17 -13.13 -39.39 -12.36
N LEU A 18 -13.42 -39.89 -11.15
CA LEU A 18 -12.43 -40.08 -10.10
C LEU A 18 -11.68 -41.40 -10.35
N GLN A 19 -10.72 -41.37 -11.26
CA GLN A 19 -9.62 -42.34 -11.27
C GLN A 19 -8.29 -41.59 -11.14
N GLY A 20 -7.77 -41.59 -9.91
CA GLY A 20 -6.48 -40.99 -9.57
C GLY A 20 -5.33 -41.56 -10.39
N LYS A 21 -4.88 -40.79 -11.39
CA LYS A 21 -3.55 -40.87 -11.99
C LYS A 21 -3.04 -39.45 -12.24
N GLU A 22 -1.95 -39.11 -11.59
CA GLU A 22 -1.23 -37.84 -11.77
C GLU A 22 -0.79 -37.68 -13.24
N VAL A 23 -1.27 -36.62 -13.91
CA VAL A 23 -1.07 -36.35 -15.35
C VAL A 23 0.38 -35.95 -15.70
N TRP A 24 1.30 -35.85 -14.73
CA TRP A 24 2.65 -35.31 -14.96
C TRP A 24 3.75 -36.35 -15.23
N ARG A 25 3.46 -37.65 -15.32
CA ARG A 25 4.48 -38.69 -15.64
C ARG A 25 4.62 -39.06 -17.12
N GLY A 26 3.80 -38.50 -18.02
CA GLY A 26 3.86 -38.80 -19.46
C GLY A 26 4.89 -38.01 -20.27
N TYR A 27 5.51 -36.98 -19.71
CA TYR A 27 6.37 -36.04 -20.44
C TYR A 27 7.88 -36.33 -20.36
N MET A 28 8.29 -37.48 -19.80
CA MET A 28 9.69 -37.84 -19.59
C MET A 28 10.09 -39.14 -20.30
N SER A 29 9.59 -39.37 -21.53
CA SER A 29 10.20 -40.36 -22.42
C SER A 29 9.84 -40.06 -23.87
N GLN A 30 10.88 -39.98 -24.72
CA GLN A 30 10.86 -39.85 -26.18
C GLN A 30 10.69 -38.44 -26.74
N SER A 31 11.83 -37.76 -26.94
CA SER A 31 12.24 -37.32 -28.28
C SER A 31 13.68 -36.79 -28.22
N ALA A 32 14.62 -37.70 -28.46
CA ALA A 32 15.90 -37.32 -29.06
C ALA A 32 15.61 -36.94 -30.51
N ALA A 33 15.34 -35.66 -30.74
CA ALA A 33 15.13 -35.09 -32.07
C ALA A 33 15.79 -33.72 -32.10
N THR A 34 16.97 -33.67 -32.73
CA THR A 34 17.57 -32.51 -33.40
C THR A 34 17.34 -31.15 -32.73
N GLU A 35 18.34 -30.75 -31.95
CA GLU A 35 18.50 -29.41 -31.38
C GLU A 35 18.51 -28.32 -32.46
N ASN A 36 17.33 -27.80 -32.81
CA ASN A 36 17.21 -26.42 -33.21
C ASN A 36 17.09 -25.58 -31.93
N TYR A 37 18.23 -25.19 -31.37
CA TYR A 37 18.33 -24.12 -30.37
C TYR A 37 17.92 -22.79 -31.03
N ASN A 38 16.62 -22.62 -31.32
CA ASN A 38 16.04 -21.31 -31.32
C ASN A 38 16.12 -20.84 -29.88
N GLN A 39 17.13 -20.00 -29.59
CA GLN A 39 17.22 -19.20 -28.37
C GLN A 39 15.84 -18.59 -28.11
N THR A 40 15.05 -19.27 -27.28
CA THR A 40 13.94 -18.62 -26.59
C THR A 40 14.68 -17.63 -25.72
N MET A 41 14.79 -16.37 -26.14
CA MET A 41 15.49 -15.35 -25.36
C MET A 41 14.96 -15.48 -23.93
N MET A 42 15.81 -15.93 -22.99
CA MET A 42 15.39 -16.07 -21.60
C MET A 42 14.91 -14.69 -21.19
N LYS A 43 13.59 -14.57 -20.96
CA LYS A 43 12.99 -13.30 -20.59
C LYS A 43 13.69 -12.85 -19.30
N LEU A 44 14.37 -11.72 -19.35
CA LEU A 44 15.08 -11.20 -18.19
C LEU A 44 14.06 -10.94 -17.06
N PRO A 45 14.37 -11.34 -15.80
CA PRO A 45 13.53 -11.05 -14.65
C PRO A 45 13.22 -9.55 -14.52
N ARG A 46 11.97 -9.24 -14.18
CA ARG A 46 11.49 -7.87 -13.99
C ARG A 46 10.93 -7.67 -12.59
N PHE A 47 11.41 -6.62 -11.93
CA PHE A 47 11.07 -6.28 -10.55
C PHE A 47 10.40 -4.90 -10.48
N ALA A 48 9.49 -4.72 -9.53
CA ALA A 48 8.90 -3.40 -9.27
C ALA A 48 8.54 -3.18 -7.80
N TYR A 49 8.71 -1.94 -7.34
CA TYR A 49 7.94 -1.41 -6.22
C TYR A 49 6.59 -0.93 -6.72
N VAL A 50 5.52 -1.30 -6.02
CA VAL A 50 4.15 -1.04 -6.45
C VAL A 50 3.36 -0.36 -5.34
N THR A 51 2.63 0.71 -5.68
CA THR A 51 1.59 1.28 -4.81
C THR A 51 0.29 1.46 -5.60
N VAL A 52 -0.82 1.67 -4.89
CA VAL A 52 -2.15 1.88 -5.47
C VAL A 52 -2.74 3.17 -4.90
N LEU A 53 -3.33 4.00 -5.76
CA LEU A 53 -4.18 5.12 -5.37
C LEU A 53 -5.54 4.97 -6.05
N HIS A 54 -6.61 5.09 -5.29
CA HIS A 54 -7.97 5.07 -5.83
C HIS A 54 -8.91 5.89 -4.94
N SER A 55 -10.07 6.27 -5.48
CA SER A 55 -11.16 6.96 -4.79
C SER A 55 -10.86 8.35 -4.18
N SER A 56 -9.60 8.75 -3.99
CA SER A 56 -9.24 9.99 -3.30
C SER A 56 -7.84 10.49 -3.63
N GLU A 57 -7.68 11.81 -3.75
CA GLU A 57 -6.37 12.46 -3.86
C GLU A 57 -5.64 12.61 -2.51
N ALA A 58 -6.27 12.23 -1.39
CA ALA A 58 -5.73 12.43 -0.05
C ALA A 58 -4.36 11.76 0.19
N TYR A 59 -4.02 10.76 -0.61
CA TYR A 59 -2.79 9.97 -0.51
C TYR A 59 -1.75 10.28 -1.61
N VAL A 60 -2.02 11.26 -2.50
CA VAL A 60 -1.07 11.66 -3.56
C VAL A 60 0.27 12.07 -2.95
N CYS A 61 0.25 12.88 -1.89
CA CYS A 61 1.48 13.31 -1.23
C CYS A 61 2.21 12.14 -0.53
N GLY A 62 1.46 11.18 0.02
CA GLY A 62 2.03 9.96 0.58
C GLY A 62 2.77 9.14 -0.47
N ALA A 63 2.15 8.92 -1.63
CA ALA A 63 2.78 8.22 -2.75
C ALA A 63 4.01 8.96 -3.31
N ILE A 64 4.01 10.30 -3.35
CA ILE A 64 5.20 11.08 -3.71
C ILE A 64 6.31 10.85 -2.68
N ALA A 65 6.02 10.99 -1.39
CA ALA A 65 7.00 10.78 -0.32
C ALA A 65 7.54 9.34 -0.33
N LEU A 66 6.69 8.34 -0.59
CA LEU A 66 7.09 6.94 -0.75
C LEU A 66 8.13 6.76 -1.86
N ALA A 67 7.86 7.27 -3.08
CA ALA A 67 8.83 7.21 -4.16
C ALA A 67 10.14 7.91 -3.81
N GLN A 68 10.06 9.09 -3.20
CA GLN A 68 11.24 9.86 -2.81
C GLN A 68 12.04 9.14 -1.71
N SER A 69 11.40 8.47 -0.77
CA SER A 69 12.06 7.64 0.24
C SER A 69 12.75 6.41 -0.37
N LEU A 70 12.18 5.84 -1.43
CA LEU A 70 12.81 4.76 -2.19
C LEU A 70 14.03 5.27 -2.98
N ILE A 71 13.97 6.47 -3.57
CA ILE A 71 15.01 7.02 -4.44
C ILE A 71 16.18 7.62 -3.64
N GLN A 72 15.89 8.40 -2.60
CA GLN A 72 16.88 9.27 -1.95
C GLN A 72 17.69 8.59 -0.84
N ARG A 73 17.36 7.35 -0.47
CA ARG A 73 18.05 6.63 0.61
C ARG A 73 19.53 6.40 0.28
N GLU A 74 20.39 6.48 1.30
CA GLU A 74 21.79 6.09 1.19
C GLU A 74 21.88 4.64 0.68
N SER A 75 22.57 4.41 -0.43
CA SER A 75 22.66 3.11 -1.14
C SER A 75 21.41 2.67 -1.91
N SER A 76 20.52 3.59 -2.33
CA SER A 76 19.53 3.25 -3.36
C SER A 76 20.22 3.04 -4.71
N THR A 77 20.13 1.83 -5.25
CA THR A 77 20.52 1.54 -6.64
C THR A 77 19.31 1.39 -7.54
N LEU A 78 18.10 1.28 -6.96
CA LEU A 78 16.89 0.75 -7.60
C LEU A 78 17.24 -0.45 -8.50
N GLN A 79 18.10 -1.33 -7.97
CA GLN A 79 18.55 -2.52 -8.65
C GLN A 79 18.57 -3.71 -7.70
N TYR A 80 18.21 -4.88 -8.22
CA TYR A 80 18.31 -6.16 -7.54
C TYR A 80 18.98 -7.14 -8.49
N ASN A 81 20.11 -7.75 -8.09
CA ASN A 81 20.90 -8.65 -8.94
C ASN A 81 21.22 -8.08 -10.34
N ASN A 82 21.60 -6.81 -10.42
CA ASN A 82 21.85 -6.05 -11.67
C ASN A 82 20.61 -5.80 -12.55
N TYR A 83 19.40 -6.15 -12.08
CA TYR A 83 18.14 -5.83 -12.75
C TYR A 83 17.56 -4.53 -12.18
N ILE A 84 17.08 -3.66 -13.06
CA ILE A 84 16.42 -2.41 -12.67
C ILE A 84 15.07 -2.71 -12.01
N ILE A 85 14.79 -2.03 -10.91
CA ILE A 85 13.51 -2.06 -10.20
C ILE A 85 12.67 -0.88 -10.66
N ASP A 86 11.50 -1.16 -11.24
CA ASP A 86 10.57 -0.13 -11.67
C ASP A 86 9.75 0.41 -10.47
N LEU A 87 9.43 1.70 -10.48
CA LEU A 87 8.40 2.26 -9.62
C LEU A 87 7.07 2.29 -10.38
N VAL A 88 6.07 1.53 -9.94
CA VAL A 88 4.76 1.43 -10.60
C VAL A 88 3.64 1.88 -9.66
N LEU A 89 2.74 2.73 -10.16
CA LEU A 89 1.57 3.16 -9.41
C LEU A 89 0.30 2.82 -10.18
N LEU A 90 -0.59 2.07 -9.55
CA LEU A 90 -1.94 1.82 -10.07
C LEU A 90 -2.86 2.98 -9.66
N ALA A 91 -3.51 3.64 -10.62
CA ALA A 91 -4.41 4.76 -10.35
C ALA A 91 -5.75 4.60 -11.07
N ASP A 92 -6.85 4.97 -10.43
CA ASP A 92 -8.14 5.16 -11.10
C ASP A 92 -8.34 6.61 -11.58
N ASP A 93 -9.49 6.89 -12.18
CA ASP A 93 -9.81 8.21 -12.72
C ASP A 93 -10.14 9.28 -11.64
N SER A 94 -10.12 8.92 -10.35
CA SER A 94 -10.33 9.89 -9.27
C SER A 94 -9.09 10.76 -9.01
N ILE A 95 -7.94 10.36 -9.54
CA ILE A 95 -6.68 11.09 -9.39
C ILE A 95 -6.55 12.12 -10.52
N SER A 96 -6.47 13.40 -10.17
CA SER A 96 -6.50 14.48 -11.16
C SER A 96 -5.29 14.43 -12.11
N PRO A 97 -5.39 14.95 -13.35
CA PRO A 97 -4.25 15.07 -14.26
C PRO A 97 -3.06 15.82 -13.65
N LYS A 98 -3.32 16.78 -12.75
CA LYS A 98 -2.29 17.50 -11.99
C LYS A 98 -1.55 16.58 -11.04
N SER A 99 -2.27 15.81 -10.23
CA SER A 99 -1.68 14.80 -9.34
C SER A 99 -0.93 13.72 -10.11
N ILE A 100 -1.47 13.26 -11.25
CA ILE A 100 -0.78 12.32 -12.15
C ILE A 100 0.56 12.87 -12.65
N ARG A 101 0.64 14.17 -12.99
CA ARG A 101 1.92 14.81 -13.34
C ARG A 101 2.91 14.80 -12.17
N GLY A 102 2.44 15.11 -10.96
CA GLY A 102 3.27 15.06 -9.75
C GLY A 102 3.79 13.66 -9.45
N LEU A 103 2.94 12.64 -9.56
CA LEU A 103 3.32 11.24 -9.35
C LEU A 103 4.35 10.76 -10.39
N LYS A 104 4.17 11.12 -11.67
CA LYS A 104 5.16 10.84 -12.72
C LYS A 104 6.49 11.55 -12.45
N ALA A 105 6.44 12.82 -12.06
CA ALA A 105 7.64 13.59 -11.71
C ALA A 105 8.37 13.02 -10.49
N ALA A 106 7.65 12.36 -9.58
CA ALA A 106 8.24 11.65 -8.43
C ALA A 106 8.91 10.32 -8.80
N GLY A 107 8.71 9.81 -10.03
CA GLY A 107 9.32 8.58 -10.54
C GLY A 107 8.32 7.46 -10.86
N TRP A 108 7.02 7.62 -10.56
CA TRP A 108 6.04 6.56 -10.78
C TRP A 108 5.68 6.36 -12.26
N LYS A 109 5.77 5.12 -12.73
CA LYS A 109 5.13 4.65 -13.96
C LYS A 109 3.66 4.38 -13.66
N ILE A 110 2.78 5.25 -14.16
CA ILE A 110 1.33 5.17 -13.89
C ILE A 110 0.67 4.13 -14.78
N LYS A 111 -0.09 3.21 -14.17
CA LYS A 111 -0.98 2.27 -14.86
C LYS A 111 -2.41 2.54 -14.41
N ARG A 112 -3.28 2.92 -15.36
CA ARG A 112 -4.71 3.12 -15.10
C ARG A 112 -5.37 1.79 -14.72
N ILE A 113 -6.23 1.80 -13.71
CA ILE A 113 -7.02 0.64 -13.27
C ILE A 113 -8.50 0.97 -13.13
N GLU A 114 -9.32 -0.06 -13.26
CA GLU A 114 -10.72 -0.02 -12.84
C GLU A 114 -10.84 -0.47 -11.40
N ARG A 115 -11.61 0.29 -10.62
CA ARG A 115 -11.87 -0.02 -9.21
C ARG A 115 -12.63 -1.33 -9.07
N ILE A 116 -12.37 -2.03 -7.97
CA ILE A 116 -13.10 -3.24 -7.58
C ILE A 116 -13.92 -2.89 -6.35
N LEU A 117 -15.24 -3.09 -6.45
CA LEU A 117 -16.18 -2.84 -5.37
C LEU A 117 -16.01 -3.90 -4.29
N ASN A 118 -16.08 -3.50 -3.03
CA ASN A 118 -16.28 -4.39 -1.91
C ASN A 118 -17.79 -4.61 -1.70
N PRO A 119 -18.33 -5.81 -2.01
CA PRO A 119 -19.77 -6.08 -1.94
C PRO A 119 -20.33 -6.03 -0.51
N TYR A 120 -19.48 -6.05 0.52
CA TYR A 120 -19.87 -5.99 1.92
C TYR A 120 -19.67 -4.62 2.55
N ALA A 121 -19.19 -3.63 1.79
CA ALA A 121 -19.01 -2.26 2.28
C ALA A 121 -20.27 -1.44 2.06
N GLU A 122 -20.56 -0.54 3.01
CA GLU A 122 -21.60 0.47 2.83
C GLU A 122 -21.17 1.49 1.78
N LYS A 123 -22.14 2.01 1.02
CA LYS A 123 -21.86 3.00 -0.03
C LYS A 123 -21.27 4.28 0.57
N GLY A 124 -20.16 4.77 0.01
CA GLY A 124 -19.50 6.00 0.44
C GLY A 124 -18.56 5.86 1.64
N THR A 125 -18.35 4.64 2.16
CA THR A 125 -17.33 4.40 3.19
C THR A 125 -15.93 4.27 2.58
N TYR A 126 -14.91 4.41 3.44
CA TYR A 126 -13.51 4.34 3.00
C TYR A 126 -13.13 3.00 2.36
N ASN A 127 -13.81 1.91 2.74
CA ASN A 127 -13.55 0.56 2.27
C ASN A 127 -14.38 0.14 1.05
N GLU A 128 -15.25 1.01 0.50
CA GLU A 128 -16.12 0.70 -0.65
C GLU A 128 -15.33 0.15 -1.85
N TRP A 129 -14.10 0.64 -2.07
CA TRP A 129 -13.30 0.32 -3.25
C TRP A 129 -11.93 -0.29 -2.92
N ASN A 130 -11.70 -0.69 -1.66
CA ASN A 130 -10.37 -1.15 -1.20
C ASN A 130 -9.88 -2.43 -1.89
N TYR A 131 -10.79 -3.27 -2.40
CA TYR A 131 -10.44 -4.45 -3.20
C TYR A 131 -9.76 -4.09 -4.53
N SER A 132 -9.72 -2.81 -4.92
CA SER A 132 -8.89 -2.34 -6.03
C SER A 132 -7.41 -2.67 -5.84
N LYS A 133 -6.93 -2.84 -4.59
CA LYS A 133 -5.58 -3.34 -4.28
C LYS A 133 -5.28 -4.69 -4.94
N LEU A 134 -6.27 -5.57 -5.12
CA LEU A 134 -6.09 -6.89 -5.75
C LEU A 134 -5.55 -6.79 -7.20
N ARG A 135 -5.72 -5.64 -7.87
CA ARG A 135 -5.20 -5.38 -9.22
C ARG A 135 -3.67 -5.54 -9.33
N ILE A 136 -2.93 -5.50 -8.21
CA ILE A 136 -1.48 -5.75 -8.20
C ILE A 136 -1.11 -7.14 -8.72
N TRP A 137 -1.96 -8.16 -8.56
CA TRP A 137 -1.72 -9.50 -9.14
C TRP A 137 -1.84 -9.53 -10.67
N GLN A 138 -2.40 -8.50 -11.30
CA GLN A 138 -2.45 -8.39 -12.77
C GLN A 138 -1.18 -7.78 -13.38
N LEU A 139 -0.16 -7.50 -12.57
CA LEU A 139 1.12 -6.97 -13.02
C LEU A 139 2.04 -8.08 -13.59
N THR A 140 1.51 -8.97 -14.41
CA THR A 140 2.19 -10.16 -14.96
C THR A 140 3.34 -9.86 -15.93
N MET A 141 3.59 -8.58 -16.23
CA MET A 141 4.83 -8.16 -16.89
C MET A 141 6.04 -8.21 -15.96
N TYR A 142 5.83 -8.26 -14.64
CA TYR A 142 6.86 -8.41 -13.61
C TYR A 142 6.82 -9.82 -13.05
N ASP A 143 8.00 -10.36 -12.75
CA ASP A 143 8.15 -11.68 -12.15
C ASP A 143 7.98 -11.61 -10.63
N LYS A 144 8.37 -10.49 -10.02
CA LYS A 144 8.15 -10.23 -8.59
C LYS A 144 7.97 -8.74 -8.31
N ILE A 145 7.05 -8.42 -7.40
CA ILE A 145 6.80 -7.06 -6.95
C ILE A 145 6.88 -6.97 -5.43
N ILE A 146 7.29 -5.81 -4.93
CA ILE A 146 7.08 -5.42 -3.54
C ILE A 146 5.98 -4.36 -3.54
N PHE A 147 4.80 -4.75 -3.06
CA PHE A 147 3.72 -3.82 -2.81
C PHE A 147 3.98 -3.03 -1.52
N LEU A 148 3.69 -1.74 -1.55
CA LEU A 148 3.78 -0.80 -0.45
C LEU A 148 2.53 0.08 -0.48
N ASP A 149 1.76 0.13 0.61
CA ASP A 149 0.71 1.14 0.76
C ASP A 149 1.32 2.56 0.72
N SER A 150 0.55 3.51 0.19
CA SER A 150 1.00 4.89 -0.02
C SER A 150 1.23 5.70 1.27
N ASP A 151 0.95 5.12 2.43
CA ASP A 151 1.23 5.66 3.76
C ASP A 151 2.40 4.98 4.46
N LEU A 152 3.24 4.27 3.71
CA LEU A 152 4.54 3.80 4.16
C LEU A 152 5.65 4.79 3.79
N LEU A 153 6.74 4.77 4.55
CA LEU A 153 7.97 5.50 4.27
C LEU A 153 9.17 4.56 4.43
N VAL A 154 9.98 4.43 3.39
CA VAL A 154 11.14 3.53 3.37
C VAL A 154 12.35 4.26 3.97
N LEU A 155 12.90 3.70 5.04
CA LEU A 155 14.00 4.28 5.81
C LEU A 155 15.36 3.63 5.50
N LYS A 156 15.36 2.37 5.03
CA LYS A 156 16.56 1.62 4.62
C LYS A 156 16.30 0.86 3.32
N ASN A 157 17.37 0.42 2.67
CA ASN A 157 17.27 -0.40 1.46
C ASN A 157 16.47 -1.68 1.72
N ILE A 158 15.50 -1.96 0.85
CA ILE A 158 14.63 -3.15 0.90
C ILE A 158 14.67 -3.94 -0.42
N ASP A 159 15.70 -3.78 -1.24
CA ASP A 159 15.86 -4.46 -2.52
C ASP A 159 16.05 -5.98 -2.31
N ASP A 160 16.81 -6.37 -1.28
CA ASP A 160 17.06 -7.78 -0.96
C ASP A 160 15.79 -8.57 -0.61
N PHE A 161 14.68 -7.88 -0.29
CA PHE A 161 13.41 -8.55 -0.03
C PHE A 161 12.77 -9.17 -1.29
N PHE A 162 13.25 -8.82 -2.49
CA PHE A 162 12.89 -9.54 -3.73
C PHE A 162 13.39 -11.00 -3.74
N SER A 163 14.27 -11.41 -2.82
CA SER A 163 14.68 -12.82 -2.70
C SER A 163 13.59 -13.72 -2.11
N TYR A 164 12.65 -13.18 -1.34
CA TYR A 164 11.64 -13.96 -0.62
C TYR A 164 10.45 -14.40 -1.51
N PRO A 165 9.77 -15.52 -1.19
CA PRO A 165 8.67 -16.05 -2.00
C PRO A 165 7.36 -15.27 -1.80
N GLN A 166 6.40 -15.44 -2.71
CA GLN A 166 5.01 -15.06 -2.46
C GLN A 166 4.34 -16.05 -1.48
N LEU A 167 3.51 -15.61 -0.52
CA LEU A 167 3.33 -14.25 -0.04
C LEU A 167 4.32 -14.02 1.11
N SER A 168 5.16 -13.00 1.06
CA SER A 168 5.95 -12.57 2.22
C SER A 168 5.49 -11.22 2.73
N ALA A 169 5.27 -11.09 4.03
CA ALA A 169 4.78 -9.87 4.66
C ALA A 169 5.23 -9.81 6.13
N ALA A 170 5.08 -8.66 6.77
CA ALA A 170 5.32 -8.53 8.20
C ALA A 170 4.07 -8.96 9.01
N PRO A 171 4.25 -9.55 10.21
CA PRO A 171 3.14 -9.90 11.08
C PRO A 171 2.39 -8.67 11.58
N ASN A 172 1.06 -8.71 11.53
CA ASN A 172 0.19 -7.83 12.30
C ASN A 172 0.03 -8.38 13.74
N ASP A 173 -0.19 -9.69 13.85
CA ASP A 173 -0.22 -10.47 15.09
C ASP A 173 0.49 -11.82 14.91
N PHE A 174 0.21 -12.81 15.75
CA PHE A 174 0.84 -14.14 15.68
C PHE A 174 0.44 -14.94 14.42
N THR A 175 -0.78 -14.73 13.92
CA THR A 175 -1.41 -15.54 12.86
C THR A 175 -1.60 -14.77 11.56
N LEU A 176 -1.83 -13.45 11.65
CA LEU A 176 -2.22 -12.59 10.54
C LEU A 176 -1.08 -11.66 10.16
N PHE A 177 -0.89 -11.44 8.87
CA PHE A 177 0.03 -10.45 8.35
C PHE A 177 -0.66 -9.11 8.10
N ASN A 178 0.14 -8.04 8.06
CA ASN A 178 -0.30 -6.72 7.63
C ASN A 178 -0.11 -6.58 6.11
N SER A 179 -1.14 -6.12 5.37
CA SER A 179 -1.09 -6.02 3.89
C SER A 179 -0.47 -4.71 3.37
N GLY A 180 0.14 -3.91 4.26
CA GLY A 180 0.81 -2.65 3.92
C GLY A 180 2.13 -2.83 3.19
N MET A 181 2.86 -3.92 3.43
CA MET A 181 4.02 -4.34 2.63
C MET A 181 3.93 -5.82 2.33
N MET A 182 4.00 -6.19 1.04
CA MET A 182 3.89 -7.58 0.59
C MET A 182 4.83 -7.86 -0.58
N VAL A 183 5.56 -8.98 -0.53
CA VAL A 183 6.28 -9.57 -1.67
C VAL A 183 5.31 -10.49 -2.42
N ILE A 184 5.13 -10.23 -3.71
CA ILE A 184 4.10 -10.86 -4.55
C ILE A 184 4.72 -11.30 -5.87
N GLU A 185 4.23 -12.42 -6.40
CA GLU A 185 4.51 -12.97 -7.73
C GLU A 185 3.22 -12.85 -8.55
N PRO A 186 3.08 -11.78 -9.36
CA PRO A 186 1.83 -11.47 -10.03
C PRO A 186 1.34 -12.62 -10.92
N SER A 187 0.07 -12.99 -10.76
CA SER A 187 -0.55 -14.09 -11.51
C SER A 187 -2.00 -13.75 -11.83
N GLN A 188 -2.36 -13.83 -13.11
CA GLN A 188 -3.75 -13.62 -13.53
C GLN A 188 -4.69 -14.72 -12.98
N CYS A 189 -4.16 -15.92 -12.71
CA CYS A 189 -4.91 -17.00 -12.05
C CYS A 189 -5.22 -16.62 -10.60
N MET A 190 -4.19 -16.20 -9.84
CA MET A 190 -4.37 -15.76 -8.45
C MET A 190 -5.30 -14.54 -8.36
N PHE A 191 -5.18 -13.57 -9.28
CA PHE A 191 -6.11 -12.44 -9.34
C PHE A 191 -7.57 -12.87 -9.50
N ARG A 192 -7.85 -13.79 -10.45
CA ARG A 192 -9.21 -14.30 -10.66
C ARG A 192 -9.72 -15.03 -9.41
N HIS A 193 -8.88 -15.87 -8.82
CA HIS A 193 -9.22 -16.56 -7.59
C HIS A 193 -9.57 -15.60 -6.44
N LEU A 194 -8.72 -14.58 -6.20
CA LEU A 194 -8.99 -13.54 -5.21
C LEU A 194 -10.28 -12.77 -5.51
N LEU A 195 -10.53 -12.46 -6.78
CA LEU A 195 -11.74 -11.75 -7.21
C LEU A 195 -13.00 -12.59 -6.94
N ASP A 196 -12.99 -13.89 -7.26
CA ASP A 196 -14.12 -14.79 -6.97
C ASP A 196 -14.39 -14.83 -5.45
N LYS A 197 -13.33 -14.89 -4.64
CA LYS A 197 -13.45 -14.86 -3.17
C LYS A 197 -13.99 -13.55 -2.61
N THR A 198 -13.92 -12.43 -3.34
CA THR A 198 -14.55 -11.18 -2.89
C THR A 198 -16.06 -11.31 -2.71
N LEU A 199 -16.72 -12.22 -3.44
CA LEU A 199 -18.16 -12.45 -3.40
C LEU A 199 -18.56 -13.55 -2.40
N GLU A 200 -17.60 -14.39 -2.01
CA GLU A 200 -17.84 -15.55 -1.13
C GLU A 200 -17.44 -15.28 0.32
N ILE A 201 -16.37 -14.50 0.53
CA ILE A 201 -15.73 -14.30 1.83
C ILE A 201 -15.94 -12.86 2.30
N LYS A 202 -16.56 -12.73 3.47
CA LYS A 202 -16.61 -11.47 4.20
C LYS A 202 -15.31 -11.27 4.97
N SER A 203 -14.51 -10.30 4.54
CA SER A 203 -13.27 -9.89 5.22
C SER A 203 -13.49 -9.59 6.71
N TYR A 204 -12.67 -10.20 7.59
CA TYR A 204 -12.81 -10.05 9.05
C TYR A 204 -12.71 -8.60 9.55
N ASN A 205 -11.99 -7.73 8.82
CA ASN A 205 -11.86 -6.30 9.14
C ASN A 205 -12.56 -5.40 8.10
N GLY A 206 -13.33 -5.98 7.17
CA GLY A 206 -13.95 -5.26 6.05
C GLY A 206 -12.95 -4.68 5.03
N GLY A 207 -11.66 -4.95 5.23
CA GLY A 207 -10.50 -4.47 4.49
C GLY A 207 -10.03 -5.42 3.39
N ASP A 208 -9.15 -4.95 2.50
CA ASP A 208 -8.36 -5.84 1.64
C ASP A 208 -7.48 -6.78 2.47
N GLN A 209 -6.86 -6.28 3.56
CA GLN A 209 -6.02 -7.09 4.44
C GLN A 209 -6.76 -8.33 4.95
N GLY A 210 -8.01 -8.15 5.38
CA GLY A 210 -8.78 -9.26 5.91
C GLY A 210 -9.10 -10.29 4.84
N LEU A 211 -9.56 -9.85 3.65
CA LEU A 211 -9.81 -10.77 2.54
C LEU A 211 -8.55 -11.56 2.16
N ILE A 212 -7.39 -10.88 2.02
CA ILE A 212 -6.16 -11.55 1.59
C ILE A 212 -5.69 -12.56 2.66
N ASN A 213 -5.82 -12.24 3.95
CA ASN A 213 -5.49 -13.20 5.03
C ASN A 213 -6.42 -14.42 5.04
N GLU A 214 -7.71 -14.25 4.73
CA GLU A 214 -8.68 -15.36 4.66
C GLU A 214 -8.40 -16.29 3.46
N VAL A 215 -7.91 -15.73 2.34
CA VAL A 215 -7.63 -16.50 1.12
C VAL A 215 -6.21 -17.09 1.12
N ILE A 216 -5.22 -16.34 1.58
CA ILE A 216 -3.80 -16.73 1.58
C ILE A 216 -3.35 -16.97 3.03
N THR A 217 -3.62 -18.18 3.52
CA THR A 217 -3.32 -18.58 4.90
C THR A 217 -1.88 -19.04 5.10
N TRP A 218 -1.19 -19.44 4.03
CA TRP A 218 0.24 -19.78 4.03
C TRP A 218 1.07 -18.61 3.52
N TRP A 219 1.90 -18.05 4.38
CA TRP A 219 2.74 -16.89 4.08
C TRP A 219 4.08 -16.97 4.82
N HIS A 220 5.09 -16.34 4.26
CA HIS A 220 6.42 -16.25 4.83
C HIS A 220 6.55 -14.99 5.71
N ARG A 221 6.99 -15.17 6.95
CA ARG A 221 7.05 -14.12 7.96
C ARG A 221 8.31 -13.27 7.82
N LEU A 222 8.17 -12.00 7.46
CA LEU A 222 9.24 -11.01 7.49
C LEU A 222 9.34 -10.34 8.88
N PRO A 223 10.50 -9.77 9.24
CA PRO A 223 10.64 -9.04 10.51
C PRO A 223 9.69 -7.84 10.60
N ARG A 224 9.13 -7.54 11.78
CA ARG A 224 8.28 -6.34 12.00
C ARG A 224 8.93 -5.03 11.55
N LYS A 225 10.26 -4.94 11.55
CA LYS A 225 11.05 -3.78 11.08
C LYS A 225 10.80 -3.43 9.60
N VAL A 226 10.27 -4.34 8.78
CA VAL A 226 9.97 -4.10 7.34
C VAL A 226 8.58 -3.53 7.08
N ASN A 227 7.75 -3.43 8.12
CA ASN A 227 6.46 -2.78 8.11
C ASN A 227 6.09 -2.41 9.56
N PHE A 228 6.83 -1.44 10.11
CA PHE A 228 6.65 -1.04 11.50
C PHE A 228 5.42 -0.14 11.61
N LEU A 229 4.37 -0.63 12.25
CA LEU A 229 3.14 0.12 12.48
C LEU A 229 3.43 1.25 13.48
N LYS A 230 3.09 2.49 13.11
CA LYS A 230 3.08 3.64 14.03
C LYS A 230 1.92 3.51 15.01
N ASN A 231 2.02 2.52 15.91
CA ASN A 231 1.08 2.18 16.97
C ASN A 231 1.86 1.94 18.27
N PHE A 232 1.58 2.76 19.28
CA PHE A 232 2.23 2.78 20.58
C PHE A 232 1.20 2.45 21.67
N GLU A 233 0.42 1.39 21.46
CA GLU A 233 -0.47 0.87 22.49
C GLU A 233 0.30 0.69 23.80
N PRO A 234 -0.22 1.24 24.92
CA PRO A 234 0.55 1.35 26.14
C PRO A 234 0.81 -0.05 26.71
N LEU A 235 2.06 -0.49 26.58
CA LEU A 235 2.60 -1.54 27.45
C LEU A 235 3.16 -0.84 28.69
N PRO A 236 2.76 -1.23 29.91
CA PRO A 236 3.23 -0.57 31.13
C PRO A 236 4.76 -0.51 31.18
N GLY A 237 5.33 0.70 31.23
CA GLY A 237 6.78 0.93 31.33
C GLY A 237 7.54 1.01 30.00
N GLU A 238 6.87 0.89 28.84
CA GLU A 238 7.52 0.99 27.53
C GLU A 238 7.10 2.25 26.77
N ASN A 239 8.09 3.08 26.43
CA ASN A 239 8.03 4.13 25.41
C ASN A 239 6.90 5.17 25.53
N GLU A 240 6.72 5.78 26.70
CA GLU A 240 5.74 6.86 26.94
C GLU A 240 5.85 8.06 25.99
N LYS A 241 7.04 8.25 25.38
CA LYS A 241 7.31 9.33 24.41
C LYS A 241 6.94 8.97 22.97
N HIS A 242 6.53 7.73 22.72
CA HIS A 242 6.21 7.20 21.39
C HIS A 242 7.37 7.38 20.40
N GLU A 243 8.59 7.10 20.85
CA GLU A 243 9.80 7.17 20.04
C GLU A 243 9.91 5.98 19.08
N ILE A 244 10.29 6.25 17.84
CA ILE A 244 10.51 5.18 16.87
C ILE A 244 11.86 4.47 17.13
N PRO A 245 11.94 3.14 16.96
CA PRO A 245 13.22 2.43 17.01
C PRO A 245 14.23 2.93 15.96
N ASN A 246 15.52 2.90 16.30
CA ASN A 246 16.60 3.35 15.39
C ASN A 246 16.76 2.47 14.14
N GLU A 247 16.42 1.18 14.23
CA GLU A 247 16.65 0.22 13.16
C GLU A 247 15.35 -0.24 12.50
N LEU A 248 14.74 0.65 11.72
CA LEU A 248 13.57 0.33 10.91
C LEU A 248 13.92 0.35 9.42
N TYR A 249 13.34 -0.57 8.66
CA TYR A 249 13.41 -0.56 7.20
C TYR A 249 12.28 0.26 6.62
N VAL A 250 11.06 0.09 7.13
CA VAL A 250 9.86 0.79 6.64
C VAL A 250 8.96 1.17 7.80
N MET A 251 8.48 2.41 7.79
CA MET A 251 7.51 2.98 8.73
C MET A 251 6.12 2.99 8.10
N HIS A 252 5.09 2.51 8.79
CA HIS A 252 3.69 2.54 8.34
C HIS A 252 2.86 3.51 9.20
N TYR A 253 2.46 4.64 8.61
CA TYR A 253 1.81 5.71 9.35
C TYR A 253 0.33 5.43 9.60
N LEU A 254 -0.03 4.95 10.79
CA LEU A 254 -1.43 4.86 11.22
C LEU A 254 -1.97 6.22 11.74
N GLY A 255 -3.28 6.32 11.91
CA GLY A 255 -3.95 7.55 12.33
C GLY A 255 -3.96 8.64 11.24
N LEU A 256 -3.81 9.89 11.65
CA LEU A 256 -3.64 11.02 10.74
C LEU A 256 -2.26 10.97 10.11
N LYS A 257 -2.22 11.14 8.79
CA LYS A 257 -0.98 11.09 8.00
C LYS A 257 -0.18 12.40 8.13
N PRO A 258 1.16 12.35 8.09
CA PRO A 258 2.01 13.53 8.32
C PRO A 258 1.69 14.74 7.44
N TRP A 259 1.43 14.52 6.14
CA TRP A 259 1.11 15.58 5.19
C TRP A 259 -0.21 16.30 5.49
N MET A 260 -1.10 15.70 6.30
CA MET A 260 -2.33 16.33 6.76
C MET A 260 -2.16 17.21 8.00
N CYS A 261 -1.08 17.02 8.75
CA CYS A 261 -0.75 17.79 9.94
C CYS A 261 0.11 19.01 9.58
N TYR A 262 0.30 19.91 10.54
CA TYR A 262 1.36 20.91 10.44
C TYR A 262 2.73 20.24 10.58
N ARG A 263 3.79 20.84 10.02
CA ARG A 263 5.12 20.24 10.08
C ARG A 263 5.73 20.14 11.47
N ASN A 264 5.31 20.99 12.40
CA ASN A 264 6.01 21.21 13.66
C ASN A 264 5.84 20.09 14.70
N TYR A 265 4.77 19.29 14.61
CA TYR A 265 4.46 18.19 15.52
C TYR A 265 3.41 17.26 14.90
N ASP A 266 3.28 16.05 15.42
CA ASP A 266 2.25 15.10 14.98
C ASP A 266 0.86 15.52 15.48
N CYS A 267 -0.04 15.91 14.57
CA CYS A 267 -1.39 16.33 14.94
C CYS A 267 -2.30 15.20 15.44
N ASN A 268 -1.83 13.95 15.48
CA ASN A 268 -2.48 12.89 16.25
C ASN A 268 -2.53 13.22 17.76
N TRP A 269 -1.57 14.00 18.28
CA TRP A 269 -1.59 14.51 19.66
C TRP A 269 -2.78 15.43 19.97
N ASP A 270 -3.42 16.04 18.96
CA ASP A 270 -4.62 16.88 19.20
C ASP A 270 -5.91 16.06 19.34
N MET A 271 -5.84 14.73 19.32
CA MET A 271 -7.00 13.84 19.39
C MET A 271 -6.72 12.64 20.29
N LEU A 272 -7.26 12.63 21.52
CA LEU A 272 -7.07 11.53 22.50
C LEU A 272 -7.21 10.12 21.89
N LYS A 273 -8.23 9.90 21.06
CA LYS A 273 -8.47 8.60 20.41
C LYS A 273 -7.39 8.17 19.40
N LEU A 274 -6.50 9.09 19.01
CA LEU A 274 -5.40 8.87 18.07
C LEU A 274 -4.04 9.03 18.75
N HIS A 275 -3.98 9.30 20.06
CA HIS A 275 -2.72 9.42 20.81
C HIS A 275 -1.85 8.18 20.64
N VAL A 276 -2.46 7.01 20.59
CA VAL A 276 -1.79 5.74 20.34
C VAL A 276 -1.01 5.68 19.01
N PHE A 277 -1.37 6.54 18.05
CA PHE A 277 -0.66 6.67 16.77
C PHE A 277 0.20 7.95 16.71
N ALA A 278 0.28 8.73 17.77
CA ALA A 278 1.02 9.99 17.77
C ALA A 278 2.50 9.74 18.02
N SER A 279 3.37 10.32 17.19
CA SER A 279 4.83 10.24 17.38
C SER A 279 5.52 11.37 16.64
N ASP A 280 6.18 12.26 17.39
CA ASP A 280 6.90 13.38 16.80
C ASP A 280 8.16 12.92 16.05
N SER A 281 8.84 11.87 16.53
CA SER A 281 9.99 11.31 15.80
C SER A 281 9.57 10.62 14.50
N ALA A 282 8.45 9.89 14.47
CA ALA A 282 7.90 9.38 13.21
C ALA A 282 7.52 10.51 12.26
N HIS A 283 6.88 11.56 12.78
CA HIS A 283 6.47 12.73 11.99
C HIS A 283 7.67 13.45 11.38
N GLN A 284 8.73 13.65 12.17
CA GLN A 284 9.98 14.24 11.72
C GLN A 284 10.60 13.47 10.55
N ARG A 285 10.67 12.13 10.61
CA ARG A 285 11.21 11.31 9.50
C ARG A 285 10.49 11.55 8.18
N TRP A 286 9.17 11.74 8.21
CA TRP A 286 8.41 12.04 6.99
C TRP A 286 8.79 13.42 6.43
N TRP A 287 8.96 14.41 7.30
CA TRP A 287 9.35 15.77 6.91
C TRP A 287 10.79 15.86 6.42
N GLU A 288 11.70 15.01 6.89
CA GLU A 288 13.06 14.90 6.35
C GLU A 288 13.04 14.49 4.87
N VAL A 289 12.21 13.50 4.50
CA VAL A 289 12.02 13.11 3.09
C VAL A 289 11.37 14.24 2.29
N TYR A 290 10.38 14.94 2.86
CA TYR A 290 9.76 16.10 2.22
C TYR A 290 10.77 17.24 1.96
N ASP A 291 11.67 17.51 2.90
CA ASP A 291 12.63 18.61 2.74
C ASP A 291 13.68 18.29 1.67
N ASN A 292 14.08 17.03 1.58
CA ASN A 292 15.09 16.55 0.63
C ASN A 292 14.54 16.34 -0.79
N MET A 293 13.21 16.27 -0.98
CA MET A 293 12.65 16.13 -2.33
C MET A 293 12.68 17.43 -3.15
N PRO A 294 12.79 17.34 -4.49
CA PRO A 294 12.79 18.51 -5.36
C PRO A 294 11.64 19.48 -5.08
N LYS A 295 11.92 20.79 -5.15
CA LYS A 295 10.93 21.86 -4.87
C LYS A 295 9.66 21.75 -5.72
N VAL A 296 9.77 21.24 -6.95
CA VAL A 296 8.62 20.97 -7.80
C VAL A 296 7.69 19.92 -7.18
N LEU A 297 8.21 18.90 -6.51
CA LEU A 297 7.41 17.86 -5.84
C LEU A 297 6.74 18.40 -4.57
N GLN A 298 7.42 19.30 -3.84
CA GLN A 298 6.87 19.98 -2.65
C GLN A 298 5.56 20.72 -2.96
N SER A 299 5.40 21.23 -4.19
CA SER A 299 4.18 21.91 -4.61
C SER A 299 2.94 21.01 -4.71
N TYR A 300 3.11 19.70 -4.92
CA TYR A 300 2.02 18.71 -4.95
C TYR A 300 1.59 18.24 -3.55
N CYS A 301 2.30 18.66 -2.52
CA CYS A 301 2.09 18.30 -1.12
C CYS A 301 1.67 19.52 -0.27
N GLY A 302 0.97 20.47 -0.89
CA GLY A 302 0.52 21.71 -0.25
C GLY A 302 -0.56 21.49 0.82
N LEU A 303 -0.65 22.43 1.76
CA LEU A 303 -1.71 22.45 2.77
C LEU A 303 -2.93 23.15 2.18
N SER A 304 -4.04 22.44 2.02
CA SER A 304 -5.28 23.07 1.54
C SER A 304 -5.98 23.87 2.63
N LYS A 305 -6.83 24.82 2.23
CA LYS A 305 -7.67 25.60 3.17
C LYS A 305 -8.50 24.72 4.12
N LYS A 306 -9.15 23.68 3.59
CA LYS A 306 -9.94 22.73 4.38
C LYS A 306 -9.08 21.96 5.40
N MET A 307 -7.83 21.64 5.05
CA MET A 307 -6.89 20.99 5.96
C MET A 307 -6.46 21.94 7.08
N ASP A 308 -6.11 23.19 6.73
CA ASP A 308 -5.73 24.22 7.70
C ASP A 308 -6.86 24.49 8.70
N GLU A 309 -8.09 24.74 8.22
CA GLU A 309 -9.27 24.94 9.05
C GLU A 309 -9.52 23.77 10.01
N ARG A 310 -9.35 22.53 9.53
CA ARG A 310 -9.49 21.33 10.35
C ARG A 310 -8.42 21.23 11.43
N ASN A 311 -7.17 21.57 11.11
CA ASN A 311 -6.06 21.56 12.07
C ASN A 311 -6.25 22.64 13.14
N VAL A 312 -6.63 23.86 12.75
CA VAL A 312 -6.99 24.95 13.69
C VAL A 312 -8.10 24.50 14.64
N LYS A 313 -9.19 23.92 14.11
CA LYS A 313 -10.32 23.47 14.91
C LYS A 313 -9.95 22.34 15.89
N ARG A 314 -9.08 21.42 15.50
CA ARG A 314 -8.58 20.34 16.37
C ARG A 314 -7.73 20.90 17.51
N ARG A 315 -6.78 21.77 17.20
CA ARG A 315 -5.94 22.45 18.21
C ARG A 315 -6.76 23.25 19.21
N GLN A 316 -7.77 24.00 18.75
CA GLN A 316 -8.69 24.73 19.64
C GLN A 316 -9.45 23.80 20.59
N ARG A 317 -9.89 22.63 20.10
CA ARG A 317 -10.56 21.62 20.94
C ARG A 317 -9.60 20.99 21.95
N ALA A 318 -8.37 20.70 21.55
CA ALA A 318 -7.34 20.17 22.46
C ALA A 318 -7.04 21.18 23.58
N ARG A 319 -6.81 22.45 23.23
CA ARG A 319 -6.60 23.55 24.19
C ARG A 319 -7.71 23.69 25.24
N ASN A 320 -8.96 23.48 24.84
CA ASN A 320 -10.12 23.65 25.73
C ASN A 320 -10.46 22.38 26.53
N ASN A 321 -9.68 21.30 26.39
CA ASN A 321 -9.95 20.03 27.02
C ASN A 321 -8.84 19.69 28.03
N ARG A 322 -9.21 19.59 29.31
CA ARG A 322 -8.31 19.31 30.44
C ARG A 322 -7.62 17.94 30.39
N ASN A 323 -8.02 17.05 29.48
CA ASN A 323 -7.40 15.74 29.32
C ASN A 323 -6.15 15.76 28.43
N PHE A 324 -5.82 16.89 27.79
CA PHE A 324 -4.59 17.04 27.00
C PHE A 324 -3.49 17.68 27.86
N ASN A 325 -2.78 16.84 28.61
CA ASN A 325 -1.69 17.26 29.51
C ASN A 325 -0.32 17.31 28.82
N ASP A 326 -0.24 16.93 27.54
CA ASP A 326 0.99 16.84 26.75
C ASP A 326 1.42 18.19 26.13
N ASP A 327 0.55 19.21 26.20
CA ASP A 327 0.75 20.58 25.65
C ASP A 327 1.17 20.69 24.17
N HIS A 328 1.03 19.64 23.35
CA HIS A 328 1.40 19.69 21.92
C HIS A 328 0.57 20.72 21.13
N TRP A 329 -0.68 20.96 21.56
CA TRP A 329 -1.54 21.99 20.99
C TRP A 329 -0.97 23.42 21.18
N ASN A 330 -0.01 23.62 22.09
CA ASN A 330 0.64 24.90 22.35
C ASN A 330 1.91 25.12 21.50
N ILE A 331 2.40 24.09 20.80
CA ILE A 331 3.58 24.20 19.92
C ILE A 331 3.35 25.26 18.84
N GLN A 332 4.31 26.19 18.68
CA GLN A 332 4.21 27.26 17.69
C GLN A 332 4.27 26.70 16.26
N VAL A 333 3.21 26.94 15.48
CA VAL A 333 3.12 26.49 14.09
C VAL A 333 3.88 27.44 13.17
N LYS A 334 4.98 26.95 12.58
CA LYS A 334 5.84 27.67 11.59
C LYS A 334 5.83 26.99 10.22
N ASP A 335 4.76 26.26 9.91
CA ASP A 335 4.62 25.53 8.64
C ASP A 335 4.51 26.51 7.46
N PRO A 336 5.48 26.50 6.52
CA PRO A 336 5.51 27.47 5.41
C PRO A 336 4.32 27.31 4.46
N ARG A 337 3.66 26.14 4.43
CA ARG A 337 2.49 25.90 3.58
C ARG A 337 1.29 26.77 3.99
N ARG A 338 1.28 27.33 5.20
CA ARG A 338 0.22 28.26 5.66
C ARG A 338 0.27 29.62 4.95
N ASN A 339 1.45 30.04 4.48
CA ASN A 339 1.61 31.31 3.77
C ASN A 339 1.01 31.25 2.36
N ARG A 340 0.87 30.05 1.79
CA ARG A 340 0.30 29.82 0.47
C ARG A 340 -0.45 28.50 0.46
N LEU A 341 -1.72 28.57 0.86
CA LEU A 341 -2.59 27.40 0.88
C LEU A 341 -2.81 26.89 -0.55
N ALA A 342 -2.89 25.57 -0.69
CA ALA A 342 -3.17 24.94 -1.96
C ALA A 342 -4.66 25.10 -2.30
N ASP A 343 -4.95 25.66 -3.48
CA ASP A 343 -6.29 25.70 -4.03
C ASP A 343 -6.65 24.34 -4.61
N HIS A 344 -7.76 23.76 -4.14
CA HIS A 344 -8.34 22.50 -4.66
C HIS A 344 -8.98 22.65 -6.04
N TYR A 345 -8.90 23.83 -6.65
CA TYR A 345 -9.51 24.16 -7.92
C TYR A 345 -8.48 24.88 -8.79
N ASN A 346 -7.67 24.12 -9.52
CA ASN A 346 -7.00 24.48 -10.78
C ASN A 346 -6.20 23.30 -11.29
#